data_AF-A0A917D5W6-F1
#
_entry.id   AF-A0A917D5W6-F1
#
_cell.length_a   1.000
_cell.length_b   1.000
_cell.length_c   1.000
_cell.angle_alpha   90.00
_cell.angle_beta   90.00
_cell.angle_gamma   90.00
#
_symmetry.space_group_name_H-M   'P 1'
#
loop_
_entity.id
_entity.type
_entity.pdbx_description
1 polymer ?
#
loop_
_entity_poly.entity_id
_entity_poly.type
_entity_poly.pdbx_seq_one_letter_code
_entity_poly.pdbx_strand_id
1 'polypeptide(L)'
;MCYTTDDHPPAAWAKEAHMDWRMKDAETRIGEIIDRALNEGPQTIVREGEAVVVVKAADFARRGGQRSDIKKALFEGPSLEGLDLSRDKSLPREVDFGDI
;
A
#
# COMPACT_ATOMS: atom_id res chain seq x y z
N MET A 1 25.85 7.85 4.12
CA MET A 1 25.21 9.07 4.67
C MET A 1 23.72 8.77 4.66
N CYS A 2 23.14 8.58 5.84
CA CYS A 2 21.71 8.29 6.01
C CYS A 2 20.88 9.58 5.85
N TYR A 3 19.56 9.36 5.78
CA TYR A 3 18.46 10.33 5.79
C TYR A 3 18.14 10.93 4.41
N THR A 4 16.89 10.96 3.95
CA THR A 4 15.69 11.18 4.76
C THR A 4 14.51 10.37 4.19
N THR A 5 13.67 9.94 5.13
CA THR A 5 12.31 9.43 4.95
C THR A 5 11.58 10.09 3.78
N ASP A 6 10.93 9.24 2.98
CA ASP A 6 9.74 9.56 2.18
C ASP A 6 8.91 10.67 2.86
N ASP A 7 9.15 11.91 2.45
CA ASP A 7 8.24 13.05 2.63
C ASP A 7 7.12 12.89 1.58
N HIS A 8 6.50 11.71 1.57
CA HIS A 8 5.29 11.48 0.80
C HIS A 8 4.20 12.18 1.61
N PRO A 9 3.55 13.23 1.09
CA PRO A 9 2.41 13.83 1.77
C PRO A 9 1.41 12.70 2.06
N PRO A 10 0.86 12.58 3.29
CA PRO A 10 -0.16 11.57 3.57
C PRO A 10 -1.27 11.81 2.56
N ALA A 11 -1.45 10.78 1.74
CA ALA A 11 -1.85 10.93 0.36
C ALA A 11 -3.14 11.72 0.16
N ALA A 12 -3.24 12.34 -1.03
CA ALA A 12 -4.41 13.10 -1.47
C ALA A 12 -5.75 12.34 -1.38
N TRP A 13 -5.77 11.03 -1.16
CA TRP A 13 -6.98 10.27 -0.83
C TRP A 13 -7.55 10.61 0.56
N ALA A 14 -6.75 11.17 1.47
CA ALA A 14 -7.20 11.66 2.77
C ALA A 14 -8.16 12.85 2.65
N LYS A 15 -8.17 13.56 1.50
CA LYS A 15 -9.18 14.59 1.22
C LYS A 15 -10.57 14.02 0.93
N GLU A 16 -10.68 12.72 0.66
CA GLU A 16 -11.96 12.03 0.45
C GLU A 16 -12.31 11.06 1.60
N ALA A 17 -11.56 11.12 2.72
CA ALA A 17 -11.84 10.29 3.88
C ALA A 17 -13.06 10.82 4.66
N HIS A 18 -14.19 10.16 4.40
CA HIS A 18 -15.18 9.73 5.40
C HIS A 18 -14.91 10.21 6.84
N MET A 19 -15.78 11.10 7.35
CA MET A 19 -16.06 11.34 8.78
C MET A 19 -14.89 11.03 9.75
N ASP A 20 -13.95 11.95 9.86
CA ASP A 20 -12.85 11.83 10.82
C ASP A 20 -13.34 11.96 12.27
N TRP A 21 -13.03 10.97 13.11
CA TRP A 21 -13.34 10.98 14.53
C TRP A 21 -12.33 11.86 15.28
N ARG A 22 -12.81 12.89 16.01
CA ARG A 22 -11.93 13.59 16.96
C ARG A 22 -11.66 12.67 18.16
N MET A 23 -10.47 12.78 18.75
CA MET A 23 -10.07 11.95 19.90
C MET A 23 -11.13 11.88 21.02
N LYS A 24 -11.76 13.00 21.39
CA LYS A 24 -12.80 13.05 22.42
C LYS A 24 -14.04 12.20 22.07
N ASP A 25 -14.44 12.21 20.81
CA ASP A 25 -15.56 11.41 20.31
C ASP A 25 -15.17 9.94 20.24
N ALA A 26 -13.93 9.67 19.82
CA ALA A 26 -13.38 8.32 19.71
C ALA A 26 -13.29 7.60 21.06
N GLU A 27 -12.88 8.29 22.13
CA GLU A 27 -12.83 7.71 23.48
C GLU A 27 -14.22 7.26 23.97
N THR A 28 -15.26 8.05 23.67
CA THR A 28 -16.63 7.75 24.11
C THR A 28 -17.29 6.68 23.22
N ARG A 29 -16.89 6.57 21.96
CA ARG A 29 -17.54 5.74 20.93
C ARG A 29 -16.60 4.71 20.32
N ILE A 30 -15.59 4.26 21.06
CA ILE A 30 -14.57 3.35 20.53
C ILE A 30 -15.17 2.03 20.01
N GLY A 31 -16.24 1.55 20.64
CA GLY A 31 -16.99 0.37 20.15
C GLY A 31 -17.59 0.59 18.76
N GLU A 32 -18.25 1.73 18.53
CA GLU A 32 -18.82 2.09 17.23
C GLU A 32 -17.74 2.20 16.14
N ILE A 33 -16.59 2.77 16.50
CA ILE A 33 -15.43 2.87 15.59
C ILE A 33 -14.93 1.48 15.21
N ILE A 34 -14.82 0.56 16.18
CA ILE A 34 -14.40 -0.82 15.92
C ILE A 34 -15.40 -1.53 15.02
N ASP A 35 -16.70 -1.43 15.31
CA ASP A 35 -17.75 -2.07 14.51
C ASP A 35 -17.75 -1.55 13.07
N ARG A 36 -17.61 -0.23 12.88
CA ARG A 36 -17.45 0.37 11.56
C ARG A 36 -16.17 -0.07 10.87
N ALA A 37 -15.05 -0.15 11.59
CA ALA A 37 -13.79 -0.66 11.06
C ALA A 37 -13.88 -2.12 10.59
N LEU A 38 -14.73 -2.93 11.23
CA LEU A 38 -14.93 -4.33 10.89
C LEU A 38 -15.92 -4.54 9.73
N ASN A 39 -16.95 -3.69 9.62
CA ASN A 39 -18.08 -3.91 8.70
C ASN A 39 -18.12 -2.94 7.52
N GLU A 40 -17.72 -1.68 7.71
CA GLU A 40 -17.81 -0.60 6.70
C GLU A 40 -16.44 -0.28 6.07
N GLY A 41 -15.35 -0.48 6.81
CA GLY A 41 -13.99 -0.26 6.35
C GLY A 41 -13.20 0.72 7.22
N PRO A 42 -12.00 1.14 6.81
CA PRO A 42 -11.07 1.92 7.62
C PRO A 42 -11.71 3.18 8.24
N GLN A 43 -11.41 3.42 9.52
CA GLN A 43 -11.88 4.61 10.25
C GLN A 43 -10.69 5.47 10.68
N THR A 44 -10.79 6.78 10.51
CA THR A 44 -9.71 7.71 10.87
C THR A 44 -10.02 8.43 12.17
N ILE A 45 -9.04 8.48 13.07
CA ILE A 45 -9.08 9.23 14.33
C ILE A 45 -8.01 10.32 14.26
N VAL A 46 -8.38 11.56 14.57
CA VAL A 46 -7.46 12.71 14.59
C VAL A 46 -7.18 13.15 16.03
N ARG A 47 -5.90 13.24 16.38
CA ARG A 47 -5.39 13.75 17.66
C ARG A 47 -4.29 14.78 17.39
N GLU A 48 -4.48 16.01 17.87
CA GLU A 48 -3.45 17.06 17.84
C GLU A 48 -2.85 17.30 16.44
N GLY A 49 -3.66 17.15 15.38
CA GLY A 49 -3.25 17.31 13.98
C GLY A 49 -2.69 16.04 13.33
N GLU A 50 -2.45 14.99 14.11
CA GLU A 50 -2.02 13.68 13.62
C GLU A 50 -3.21 12.75 13.40
N ALA A 51 -3.16 11.96 12.33
CA ALA A 51 -4.21 11.01 11.96
C ALA A 51 -3.76 9.57 12.22
N VAL A 52 -4.63 8.78 12.85
CA VAL A 52 -4.45 7.35 13.11
C VAL A 52 -5.60 6.60 12.46
N VAL A 53 -5.31 5.53 11.72
CA VAL A 53 -6.33 4.74 11.02
C VAL A 53 -6.54 3.40 11.72
N VAL A 54 -7.78 3.12 12.10
CA VAL A 54 -8.22 1.82 12.62
C VAL A 54 -8.67 0.95 11.45
N VAL A 55 -8.05 -0.23 11.33
CA VAL A 55 -8.32 -1.20 10.28
C VAL A 55 -8.47 -2.60 10.85
N LYS A 56 -9.29 -3.43 10.19
CA LYS A 56 -9.36 -4.86 10.50
C LYS A 56 -7.99 -5.49 10.33
N ALA A 57 -7.53 -6.21 11.35
CA ALA A 57 -6.20 -6.83 11.37
C ALA A 57 -5.98 -7.76 10.16
N ALA A 58 -6.99 -8.50 9.73
CA ALA A 58 -6.92 -9.37 8.55
C ALA A 58 -6.66 -8.58 7.25
N ASP A 59 -7.28 -7.41 7.07
CA ASP A 59 -7.09 -6.58 5.88
C ASP A 59 -5.73 -5.90 5.89
N PHE A 60 -5.27 -5.47 7.07
CA PHE A 60 -3.90 -4.99 7.24
C PHE A 60 -2.88 -6.09 6.93
N ALA A 61 -3.09 -7.30 7.45
CA ALA A 61 -2.22 -8.44 7.20
C ALA A 61 -2.23 -8.88 5.73
N ARG A 62 -3.35 -8.74 5.01
CA ARG A 62 -3.39 -8.98 3.55
C ARG A 62 -2.65 -7.92 2.76
N ARG A 63 -2.71 -6.65 3.18
CA ARG A 63 -2.01 -5.52 2.53
C ARG A 63 -0.51 -5.49 2.85
N GLY A 64 -0.13 -5.86 4.08
CA GLY A 64 1.25 -6.07 4.50
C GLY A 64 1.78 -7.46 4.16
N GLY A 65 0.90 -8.34 3.69
CA GLY A 65 1.15 -9.76 3.42
C GLY A 65 1.96 -9.94 2.16
N GLN A 66 3.27 -10.09 2.38
CA GLN A 66 4.25 -10.54 1.41
C GLN A 66 4.41 -9.58 0.24
N ARG A 67 5.13 -8.47 0.48
CA ARG A 67 6.11 -8.06 -0.52
C ARG A 67 7.02 -9.27 -0.74
N SER A 68 6.66 -10.11 -1.69
CA SER A 68 7.54 -11.14 -2.19
C SER A 68 8.84 -10.42 -2.53
N ASP A 69 9.89 -10.71 -1.77
CA ASP A 69 11.18 -10.12 -2.05
C ASP A 69 11.55 -10.60 -3.46
N ILE A 70 11.50 -9.68 -4.42
CA ILE A 70 11.80 -9.97 -5.82
C ILE A 70 13.17 -10.66 -5.90
N LYS A 71 14.12 -10.28 -5.03
CA LYS A 71 15.42 -10.95 -4.97
C LYS A 71 15.24 -12.42 -4.61
N LYS A 72 14.51 -12.71 -3.53
CA LYS A 72 14.22 -14.08 -3.11
C LYS A 72 13.53 -14.88 -4.22
N ALA A 73 12.51 -14.30 -4.86
CA ALA A 73 11.80 -14.93 -5.97
C ALA A 73 12.71 -15.20 -7.19
N LEU A 74 13.65 -14.31 -7.49
CA LEU A 74 14.61 -14.48 -8.58
C LEU A 74 15.68 -15.54 -8.26
N PHE A 75 16.09 -15.65 -6.99
CA PHE A 75 17.07 -16.65 -6.53
C PHE A 75 16.46 -18.05 -6.30
N GLU A 76 15.18 -18.14 -5.95
CA GLU A 76 14.45 -19.41 -5.80
C GLU A 76 13.82 -19.90 -7.11
N GLY A 77 13.97 -19.14 -8.20
CA GLY A 77 13.47 -19.49 -9.53
C GLY A 77 14.23 -20.63 -10.22
N PRO A 78 13.79 -21.05 -11.41
CA PRO A 78 14.48 -22.06 -12.21
C PRO A 78 15.94 -21.70 -12.47
N SER A 79 16.81 -22.71 -12.57
CA SER A 79 18.23 -22.50 -12.93
C SER A 79 18.35 -21.75 -14.26
N LEU A 80 19.30 -20.83 -14.34
CA LEU A 80 19.65 -20.10 -15.56
C LEU A 80 20.68 -20.84 -16.42
N GLU A 81 21.14 -22.02 -15.97
CA GLU A 81 22.09 -22.83 -16.73
C GLU A 81 21.50 -23.25 -18.08
N GLY A 82 22.28 -23.04 -19.16
CA GLY A 82 21.87 -23.38 -20.52
C GLY A 82 21.03 -22.33 -21.24
N LEU A 83 20.70 -21.21 -20.60
CA LEU A 83 20.07 -20.06 -21.26
C LEU A 83 21.13 -19.16 -21.91
N ASP A 84 20.85 -18.67 -23.12
CA ASP A 84 21.62 -17.57 -23.71
C ASP A 84 21.17 -16.25 -23.06
N LEU A 85 22.06 -15.69 -22.23
CA LEU A 85 21.84 -14.41 -21.56
C LEU A 85 22.36 -13.21 -22.37
N SER A 86 22.77 -13.44 -23.62
CA SER A 86 23.16 -12.35 -24.51
C SER A 86 21.98 -11.42 -24.79
N ARG A 87 22.27 -10.13 -24.98
CA ARG A 87 21.23 -9.14 -25.26
C ARG A 87 20.64 -9.41 -26.63
N ASP A 88 19.35 -9.76 -26.66
CA ASP A 88 18.57 -9.87 -27.89
C ASP A 88 18.64 -8.55 -28.68
N LYS A 89 18.89 -8.69 -29.99
CA LYS A 89 19.01 -7.59 -30.96
C LYS A 89 17.81 -7.50 -31.88
N SER A 90 16.80 -8.35 -31.68
CA SER A 90 15.54 -8.24 -32.39
C SER A 90 14.91 -6.87 -32.18
N LEU A 91 14.14 -6.44 -33.18
CA LEU A 91 13.33 -5.25 -33.01
C LEU A 91 12.30 -5.47 -31.89
N PRO A 92 11.93 -4.42 -31.13
CA PRO A 92 10.82 -4.49 -30.20
C PRO A 92 9.54 -4.97 -30.89
N ARG A 93 8.60 -5.50 -30.12
CA ARG A 93 7.26 -5.79 -30.64
C ARG A 93 6.67 -4.54 -31.29
N GLU A 94 5.94 -4.71 -32.37
CA GLU A 94 5.17 -3.62 -32.97
C GLU A 94 4.15 -3.11 -31.94
N VAL A 95 4.13 -1.79 -31.73
CA VAL A 95 3.18 -1.11 -30.85
C VAL A 95 2.40 -0.13 -31.70
N ASP A 96 1.10 -0.35 -31.82
CA ASP A 96 0.17 0.64 -32.35
C ASP A 96 -0.05 1.70 -31.27
N PHE A 97 0.36 2.93 -31.56
CA PHE A 97 0.20 4.05 -30.64
C PHE A 97 -1.16 4.75 -30.79
N GLY A 98 -1.95 4.43 -31.82
CA GLY A 98 -3.14 5.20 -32.16
C GLY A 98 -2.85 6.70 -32.38
N ASP A 99 -3.86 7.46 -32.78
CA ASP A 99 -3.73 8.91 -32.89
C ASP A 99 -3.73 9.54 -31.47
N ILE A 100 -2.52 9.79 -30.93
CA ILE A 100 -2.29 10.63 -29.73
C ILE A 100 -2.11 12.08 -30.14
#